data_AF-D5V0N3-F1
#
_entry.id   AF-D5V0N3-F1
#
_cell.length_a   1.000
_cell.length_b   1.000
_cell.length_c   1.000
_cell.angle_alpha   90.00
_cell.angle_beta   90.00
_cell.angle_gamma   90.00
#
_symmetry.space_group_name_H-M   'P 1'
#
loop_
_entity.id
_entity.type
_entity.pdbx_description
1 polymer ?
#
loop_
_entity_poly.entity_id
_entity_poly.type
_entity_poly.pdbx_seq_one_letter_code
_entity_poly.pdbx_strand_id
1 'polypeptide(L)'
;MENKIYNNMGSEVAVGFICKPKKLDPNKPIMHFKTQLFICDGERCSKTQKGNDLAGKLRDIIKELELHKGKNRIKISRTNCFGACRFRQVAVTFENTKVNGNLVNNNIWLKNIHKYDESKWKELFLALSTNKELREDLYAQVPMSEIDE
;
A
#
# COMPACT_ATOMS: atom_id res chain seq x y z
N MET A 1 39.44 2.93 -7.48
CA MET A 1 38.17 3.61 -7.82
C MET A 1 37.17 3.24 -6.74
N GLU A 2 36.60 4.21 -6.03
CA GLU A 2 35.52 3.93 -5.08
C GLU A 2 34.30 3.41 -5.83
N ASN A 3 33.79 2.23 -5.43
CA ASN A 3 32.54 1.69 -5.96
C ASN A 3 31.38 2.59 -5.51
N LYS A 4 30.90 3.45 -6.41
CA LYS A 4 29.71 4.27 -6.18
C LYS A 4 28.47 3.39 -6.25
N ILE A 5 27.67 3.41 -5.18
CA ILE A 5 26.38 2.72 -5.13
C ILE A 5 25.29 3.75 -5.44
N TYR A 6 24.40 3.40 -6.37
CA TYR A 6 23.23 4.21 -6.73
C TYR A 6 21.96 3.50 -6.26
N ASN A 7 21.01 4.24 -5.69
CA ASN A 7 19.70 3.69 -5.35
C ASN A 7 18.81 3.59 -6.60
N ASN A 8 17.62 2.99 -6.46
CA ASN A 8 16.62 2.87 -7.53
C ASN A 8 16.14 4.22 -8.10
N MET A 9 16.51 5.33 -7.47
CA MET A 9 16.24 6.69 -7.95
C MET A 9 17.41 7.31 -8.72
N GLY A 10 18.51 6.57 -8.92
CA GLY A 10 19.72 7.09 -9.54
C GLY A 10 20.47 8.10 -8.67
N SER A 11 20.19 8.16 -7.36
CA SER A 11 21.01 8.96 -6.43
C SER A 11 22.18 8.13 -5.92
N GLU A 12 23.37 8.73 -5.89
CA GLU A 12 24.50 8.17 -5.15
C GLU A 12 24.16 8.08 -3.67
N VAL A 13 24.45 6.92 -3.05
CA VAL A 13 24.02 6.59 -1.70
C VAL A 13 25.14 6.83 -0.68
N ALA A 14 24.77 7.33 0.49
CA ALA A 14 25.71 7.50 1.60
C ALA A 14 26.26 6.15 2.08
N VAL A 15 27.52 6.12 2.51
CA VAL A 15 28.19 4.90 2.97
C VAL A 15 27.38 4.27 4.11
N GLY A 16 27.10 2.96 4.00
CA GLY A 16 26.31 2.20 4.98
C GLY A 16 24.78 2.33 4.83
N PHE A 17 24.28 3.08 3.84
CA PHE A 17 22.85 3.18 3.55
C PHE A 17 22.50 2.51 2.22
N ILE A 18 21.21 2.13 2.06
CA ILE A 18 20.68 1.57 0.80
C ILE A 18 19.97 2.65 -0.02
N CYS A 19 19.32 3.61 0.64
CA CYS A 19 18.44 4.57 -0.03
C CYS A 19 18.77 6.03 0.26
N LYS A 20 19.54 6.34 1.33
CA LYS A 20 19.84 7.72 1.75
C LYS A 20 20.79 8.37 0.73
N PRO A 21 20.34 9.37 -0.04
CA PRO A 21 21.20 10.00 -1.03
C PRO A 21 22.31 10.79 -0.33
N LYS A 22 23.54 10.79 -0.89
CA LYS A 22 24.64 11.65 -0.41
C LYS A 22 24.29 13.13 -0.52
N LYS A 23 23.63 13.51 -1.62
CA LYS A 23 23.14 14.86 -1.88
C LYS A 23 21.62 14.84 -1.96
N LEU A 24 20.96 15.55 -1.05
CA LEU A 24 19.52 15.76 -1.10
C LEU A 24 19.19 16.70 -2.25
N ASP A 25 18.26 16.27 -3.09
CA ASP A 25 17.71 17.08 -4.18
C ASP A 25 16.20 17.23 -3.95
N PRO A 26 15.71 18.40 -3.51
CA PRO A 26 14.30 18.62 -3.24
C PRO A 26 13.45 18.67 -4.52
N ASN A 27 14.07 18.88 -5.69
CA ASN A 27 13.38 18.90 -6.98
C ASN A 27 13.29 17.51 -7.62
N LYS A 28 13.90 16.50 -6.99
CA LYS A 28 13.85 15.13 -7.49
C LYS A 28 12.41 14.62 -7.43
N PRO A 29 11.85 14.11 -8.54
CA PRO A 29 10.49 13.59 -8.55
C PRO A 29 10.28 12.50 -7.50
N ILE A 30 9.10 12.47 -6.90
CA ILE A 30 8.69 11.36 -6.04
C ILE A 30 8.68 10.08 -6.87
N MET A 31 9.17 8.98 -6.28
CA MET A 31 9.09 7.66 -6.94
C MET A 31 7.66 7.34 -7.35
N HIS A 32 7.51 6.96 -8.61
CA HIS A 32 6.26 6.39 -9.11
C HIS A 32 5.79 5.24 -8.21
N PHE A 33 4.50 5.22 -7.92
CA PHE A 33 3.78 4.08 -7.38
C PHE A 33 2.50 3.94 -8.20
N LYS A 34 2.24 2.72 -8.66
CA LYS A 34 0.99 2.37 -9.34
C LYS A 34 -0.15 2.39 -8.34
N THR A 35 0.08 1.75 -7.19
CA THR A 35 -0.91 1.60 -6.13
C THR A 35 -0.33 2.04 -4.80
N GLN A 36 -1.10 2.75 -4.00
CA GLN A 36 -0.82 3.02 -2.60
C GLN A 36 -1.92 2.38 -1.74
N LEU A 37 -1.52 1.53 -0.79
CA LEU A 37 -2.42 0.97 0.21
C LEU A 37 -2.20 1.70 1.54
N PHE A 38 -3.23 2.37 2.02
CA PHE A 38 -3.21 2.98 3.35
C PHE A 38 -3.85 2.03 4.35
N ILE A 39 -3.14 1.75 5.44
CA ILE A 39 -3.58 0.87 6.52
C ILE A 39 -3.82 1.71 7.77
N CYS A 40 -5.02 1.61 8.34
CA CYS A 40 -5.30 2.22 9.64
C CYS A 40 -4.54 1.47 10.74
N ASP A 41 -3.63 2.18 11.40
CA ASP A 41 -2.86 1.71 12.55
C ASP A 41 -3.17 2.54 13.81
N GLY A 42 -4.29 3.27 13.80
CA GLY A 42 -4.80 3.96 14.98
C GLY A 42 -5.15 2.98 16.11
N GLU A 43 -5.21 3.47 17.35
CA GLU A 43 -5.27 2.66 18.58
C GLU A 43 -6.26 1.49 18.53
N ARG A 44 -7.50 1.69 18.06
CA ARG A 44 -8.51 0.63 17.97
C ARG A 44 -8.16 -0.43 16.91
N CYS A 45 -7.61 -0.01 15.78
CA CYS A 45 -7.22 -0.90 14.68
C CYS A 45 -5.96 -1.70 15.05
N SER A 46 -4.97 -1.07 15.68
CA SER A 46 -3.73 -1.74 16.08
C SER A 46 -3.96 -2.81 17.16
N LYS A 47 -4.87 -2.58 18.11
CA LYS A 47 -5.28 -3.59 19.12
C LYS A 47 -5.93 -4.83 18.49
N THR A 48 -6.55 -4.72 17.33
CA THR A 48 -7.18 -5.86 16.62
C THR A 48 -6.13 -6.86 16.13
N GLN A 49 -4.92 -6.42 15.79
CA GLN A 49 -3.84 -7.25 15.25
C GLN A 49 -3.03 -8.01 16.32
N LYS A 50 -3.38 -7.93 17.61
CA LYS A 50 -2.67 -8.59 18.75
C LYS A 50 -1.13 -8.46 18.66
N GLY A 51 -0.62 -7.26 18.38
CA GLY A 51 0.83 -7.00 18.34
C GLY A 51 1.55 -7.39 17.05
N ASN A 52 0.82 -7.78 15.99
CA ASN A 52 1.42 -8.01 14.68
C ASN A 52 1.62 -6.70 13.91
N ASP A 53 2.85 -6.46 13.44
CA ASP A 53 3.12 -5.42 12.45
C ASP A 53 2.59 -5.81 11.07
N LEU A 54 1.29 -5.60 10.84
CA LEU A 54 0.66 -5.89 9.54
C LEU A 54 1.36 -5.16 8.41
N ALA A 55 1.70 -3.87 8.59
CA ALA A 55 2.33 -3.09 7.54
C ALA A 55 3.73 -3.64 7.18
N GLY A 56 4.48 -4.14 8.16
CA GLY A 56 5.74 -4.86 7.95
C GLY A 56 5.51 -6.10 7.10
N LYS A 57 4.59 -6.99 7.53
CA LYS A 57 4.24 -8.21 6.81
C LYS A 57 3.82 -7.94 5.36
N LEU A 58 2.96 -6.95 5.13
CA LEU A 58 2.53 -6.61 3.76
C LEU A 58 3.68 -6.09 2.89
N ARG A 59 4.65 -5.37 3.46
CA ARG A 59 5.85 -4.96 2.72
C ARG A 59 6.70 -6.15 2.32
N ASP A 60 6.78 -7.18 3.17
CA ASP A 60 7.54 -8.39 2.85
C ASP A 60 6.85 -9.22 1.76
N ILE A 61 5.51 -9.35 1.81
CA ILE A 61 4.73 -9.97 0.72
C ILE A 61 4.94 -9.20 -0.61
N ILE A 62 4.91 -7.86 -0.59
CA ILE A 62 5.15 -7.05 -1.79
C ILE A 62 6.58 -7.20 -2.31
N LYS A 63 7.57 -7.42 -1.43
CA LYS A 63 8.94 -7.74 -1.85
C LYS A 63 9.01 -9.09 -2.52
N GLU A 64 8.42 -10.12 -1.91
CA GLU A 64 8.36 -11.49 -2.45
C GLU A 64 7.76 -11.51 -3.87
N LEU A 65 6.70 -10.72 -4.10
CA LEU A 65 6.06 -10.58 -5.41
C LEU A 65 6.79 -9.64 -6.37
N GLU A 66 7.95 -9.08 -5.98
CA GLU A 66 8.71 -8.07 -6.74
C GLU A 66 7.92 -6.78 -7.06
N LEU A 67 6.83 -6.51 -6.33
CA LEU A 67 5.96 -5.35 -6.48
C LEU A 67 6.40 -4.13 -5.65
N HIS A 68 7.59 -4.15 -5.04
CA HIS A 68 8.14 -3.03 -4.28
C HIS A 68 8.89 -2.00 -5.16
N LYS A 69 9.08 -2.31 -6.45
CA LYS A 69 9.85 -1.54 -7.43
C LYS A 69 9.19 -1.59 -8.81
N GLY A 70 9.73 -0.81 -9.76
CA GLY A 70 9.29 -0.80 -11.15
C GLY A 70 7.93 -0.12 -11.38
N LYS A 71 7.38 -0.31 -12.58
CA LYS A 71 6.14 0.36 -13.01
C LYS A 71 4.90 -0.09 -12.23
N ASN A 72 4.89 -1.31 -11.70
CA ASN A 72 3.77 -1.88 -10.94
C ASN A 72 3.93 -1.74 -9.43
N ARG A 73 4.80 -0.81 -8.98
CA ARG A 73 5.14 -0.64 -7.58
C ARG A 73 3.92 -0.35 -6.71
N ILE A 74 3.76 -1.14 -5.66
CA ILE A 74 2.76 -0.97 -4.59
C ILE A 74 3.44 -0.40 -3.35
N LYS A 75 2.88 0.67 -2.78
CA LYS A 75 3.38 1.33 -1.57
C LYS A 75 2.44 1.08 -0.40
N ILE A 76 2.99 0.55 0.70
CA ILE A 76 2.27 0.47 2.00
C ILE A 76 2.55 1.71 2.84
N SER A 77 1.48 2.41 3.22
CA SER A 77 1.51 3.55 4.14
C SER A 77 0.65 3.27 5.37
N ARG A 78 1.16 3.65 6.55
CA ARG A 78 0.36 3.64 7.78
C ARG A 78 -0.35 4.98 7.92
N THR A 79 -1.56 4.95 8.47
CA THR A 79 -2.35 6.13 8.82
C THR A 79 -2.92 5.96 10.22
N ASN A 80 -3.39 7.06 10.80
CA ASN A 80 -4.20 7.03 12.02
C ASN A 80 -5.67 6.68 11.67
N CYS A 81 -6.61 7.16 12.48
CA CYS A 81 -8.03 6.79 12.40
C CYS A 81 -8.69 7.19 11.07
N PHE A 82 -9.45 6.25 10.48
CA PHE A 82 -10.34 6.49 9.34
C PHE A 82 -11.83 6.64 9.74
N GLY A 83 -12.16 6.66 11.03
CA GLY A 83 -13.55 6.67 11.50
C GLY A 83 -14.33 5.35 11.26
N ALA A 84 -13.70 4.34 10.66
CA ALA A 84 -14.35 3.10 10.22
C ALA A 84 -14.19 1.92 11.21
N CYS A 85 -14.13 2.20 12.52
CA CYS A 85 -13.81 1.20 13.55
C CYS A 85 -14.80 0.03 13.61
N ARG A 86 -16.02 0.18 13.10
CA ARG A 86 -17.04 -0.89 13.00
C ARG A 86 -16.55 -2.12 12.22
N PHE A 87 -15.60 -1.94 11.31
CA PHE A 87 -15.00 -3.03 10.53
C PHE A 87 -13.72 -3.60 11.18
N ARG A 88 -13.45 -3.22 12.43
CA ARG A 88 -12.30 -3.60 13.30
C ARG A 88 -10.93 -3.18 12.78
N GLN A 89 -10.60 -3.55 11.54
CA GLN A 89 -9.40 -3.11 10.84
C GLN A 89 -9.69 -2.90 9.37
N VAL A 90 -9.19 -1.78 8.84
CA VAL A 90 -9.48 -1.31 7.48
C VAL A 90 -8.23 -0.84 6.76
N ALA A 91 -8.27 -0.95 5.44
CA ALA A 91 -7.32 -0.32 4.53
C ALA A 91 -8.06 0.25 3.32
N VAL A 92 -7.42 1.14 2.58
CA VAL A 92 -7.97 1.73 1.36
C VAL A 92 -6.91 1.77 0.26
N THR A 93 -7.29 1.36 -0.95
CA THR A 93 -6.43 1.43 -2.14
C THR A 93 -6.55 2.78 -2.81
N PHE A 94 -5.44 3.30 -3.31
CA PHE A 94 -5.38 4.45 -4.19
C PHE A 94 -4.56 4.09 -5.41
N GLU A 95 -5.14 4.22 -6.59
CA GLU A 95 -4.51 3.91 -7.87
C GLU A 95 -4.05 5.22 -8.54
N ASN A 96 -2.84 5.23 -9.09
CA ASN A 96 -2.31 6.36 -9.84
C ASN A 96 -2.90 6.38 -11.26
N THR A 97 -4.16 6.83 -11.35
CA THR A 97 -4.95 6.87 -12.59
C THR A 97 -4.41 7.82 -13.65
N LYS A 98 -3.44 8.68 -13.30
CA LYS A 98 -2.75 9.57 -14.26
C LYS A 98 -1.63 8.89 -15.04
N VAL A 99 -1.20 7.70 -14.65
CA VAL A 99 -0.03 7.03 -15.25
C VAL A 99 -0.38 5.62 -15.70
N ASN A 100 -0.59 4.70 -14.76
CA ASN A 100 -0.83 3.29 -15.08
C ASN A 100 -1.68 2.54 -14.05
N GLY A 101 -2.30 3.25 -13.09
CA GLY A 101 -3.25 2.67 -12.15
C GLY A 101 -4.61 2.38 -12.80
N ASN A 102 -5.38 1.46 -12.22
CA ASN A 102 -6.72 1.14 -12.69
C ASN A 102 -7.77 2.03 -12.01
N LEU A 103 -8.58 2.75 -12.80
CA LEU A 103 -9.65 3.60 -12.29
C LEU A 103 -10.66 2.85 -11.41
N VAL A 104 -11.02 1.61 -11.79
CA VAL A 104 -12.02 0.80 -11.08
C VAL A 104 -11.52 0.35 -9.71
N ASN A 105 -10.21 0.13 -9.57
CA ASN A 105 -9.60 -0.28 -8.29
C ASN A 105 -9.17 0.91 -7.42
N ASN A 106 -9.45 2.15 -7.85
CA ASN A 106 -9.16 3.33 -7.07
C ASN A 106 -10.18 3.51 -5.93
N ASN A 107 -9.71 3.87 -4.74
CA ASN A 107 -10.53 4.18 -3.57
C ASN A 107 -11.38 2.99 -3.06
N ILE A 108 -10.87 1.76 -3.16
CA ILE A 108 -11.56 0.58 -2.63
C ILE A 108 -11.28 0.42 -1.14
N TRP A 109 -12.35 0.38 -0.33
CA TRP A 109 -12.27 0.15 1.11
C TRP A 109 -12.25 -1.33 1.45
N LEU A 110 -11.10 -1.79 1.94
CA LEU A 110 -10.91 -3.15 2.45
C LEU A 110 -11.36 -3.21 3.91
N LYS A 111 -12.34 -4.06 4.18
CA LYS A 111 -12.95 -4.24 5.51
C LYS A 111 -12.46 -5.53 6.15
N ASN A 112 -12.45 -5.56 7.49
CA ASN A 112 -12.11 -6.75 8.26
C ASN A 112 -10.74 -7.36 7.89
N ILE A 113 -9.76 -6.53 7.54
CA ILE A 113 -8.47 -7.01 7.00
C ILE A 113 -7.64 -7.82 8.01
N HIS A 114 -7.99 -7.74 9.30
CA HIS A 114 -7.46 -8.62 10.35
C HIS A 114 -7.77 -10.10 10.14
N LYS A 115 -8.74 -10.44 9.27
CA LYS A 115 -9.09 -11.81 8.89
C LYS A 115 -8.39 -12.29 7.62
N TYR A 116 -7.64 -11.43 6.94
CA TYR A 116 -6.98 -11.79 5.69
C TYR A 116 -5.74 -12.62 6.03
N ASP A 117 -5.62 -13.78 5.38
CA ASP A 117 -4.40 -14.56 5.37
C ASP A 117 -3.43 -14.06 4.29
N GLU A 118 -2.24 -14.66 4.27
CA GLU A 118 -1.20 -14.30 3.30
C GLU A 118 -1.64 -14.55 1.85
N SER A 119 -2.36 -15.64 1.59
CA SER A 119 -2.86 -15.99 0.26
C SER A 119 -3.79 -14.91 -0.28
N LYS A 120 -4.73 -14.43 0.53
CA LYS A 120 -5.65 -13.35 0.17
C LYS A 120 -4.93 -12.03 -0.09
N TRP A 121 -3.87 -11.73 0.67
CA TRP A 121 -3.03 -10.56 0.39
C TRP A 121 -2.26 -10.68 -0.93
N LYS A 122 -1.70 -11.86 -1.21
CA LYS A 122 -1.01 -12.13 -2.49
C LYS A 122 -1.97 -12.00 -3.66
N GLU A 123 -3.17 -12.57 -3.58
CA GLU A 123 -4.21 -12.44 -4.60
C GLU A 123 -4.56 -10.96 -4.85
N LEU A 124 -4.77 -10.18 -3.78
CA LEU A 124 -5.05 -8.76 -3.87
C LEU A 124 -3.93 -8.00 -4.60
N PHE A 125 -2.67 -8.18 -4.21
CA PHE A 125 -1.56 -7.46 -4.81
C PHE A 125 -1.33 -7.85 -6.28
N LEU A 126 -1.48 -9.13 -6.60
CA LEU A 126 -1.41 -9.60 -7.99
C LEU A 126 -2.55 -8.99 -8.83
N ALA A 127 -3.77 -8.96 -8.31
CA ALA A 127 -4.90 -8.32 -8.98
C ALA A 127 -4.64 -6.83 -9.27
N LEU A 128 -4.19 -6.08 -8.26
CA LEU A 128 -3.83 -4.67 -8.41
C LEU A 128 -2.73 -4.47 -9.46
N SER A 129 -1.67 -5.28 -9.42
CA SER A 129 -0.55 -5.16 -10.37
C SER A 129 -0.93 -5.44 -11.83
N THR A 130 -1.94 -6.30 -12.04
CA THR A 130 -2.41 -6.76 -13.36
C THR A 130 -3.67 -6.05 -13.83
N ASN A 131 -4.14 -5.02 -13.11
CA ASN A 131 -5.42 -4.34 -13.36
C ASN A 131 -6.64 -5.26 -13.31
N LYS A 132 -6.54 -6.45 -12.72
CA LYS A 132 -7.71 -7.29 -12.48
C LYS A 132 -8.62 -6.54 -11.51
N GLU A 133 -9.88 -6.39 -11.90
CA GLU A 133 -10.89 -5.75 -11.07
C GLU A 133 -11.03 -6.48 -9.73
N LEU A 134 -11.05 -5.70 -8.65
CA LEU A 134 -11.31 -6.22 -7.33
C LEU A 134 -12.80 -6.58 -7.24
N ARG A 135 -13.09 -7.88 -7.31
CA ARG A 135 -14.47 -8.38 -7.31
C ARG A 135 -15.26 -7.86 -6.10
N GLU A 136 -16.48 -7.39 -6.36
CA GLU A 136 -17.35 -6.85 -5.32
C GLU A 136 -17.69 -7.87 -4.23
N ASP A 137 -17.86 -9.15 -4.56
CA ASP A 137 -18.14 -10.21 -3.57
C ASP A 137 -17.03 -10.33 -2.49
N LEU A 138 -15.78 -10.03 -2.85
CA LEU A 138 -14.63 -10.10 -1.94
C LEU A 138 -14.29 -8.77 -1.26
N TYR A 139 -14.64 -7.65 -1.90
CA TYR A 139 -14.21 -6.30 -1.51
C TYR A 139 -15.35 -5.27 -1.50
N ALA A 140 -16.60 -5.74 -1.32
CA ALA A 140 -17.83 -4.95 -1.45
C ALA A 140 -17.75 -3.60 -0.74
N GLN A 141 -18.00 -2.54 -1.50
CA GLN A 141 -18.33 -1.25 -0.92
C GLN A 141 -19.76 -1.33 -0.37
N VAL A 142 -19.98 -0.74 0.80
CA VAL A 142 -21.35 -0.68 1.35
C VAL A 142 -21.85 0.70 0.97
N PRO A 143 -22.97 0.80 0.22
CA PRO A 143 -23.56 2.09 -0.10
C PRO A 143 -23.87 2.84 1.20
N MET A 144 -23.71 4.15 1.19
CA MET A 144 -24.23 4.97 2.27
C MET A 144 -25.74 4.80 2.27
N SER A 145 -26.30 4.24 3.34
CA SER A 145 -27.74 4.36 3.57
C SER A 145 -28.02 5.84 3.77
N GLU A 146 -28.98 6.38 3.02
CA GLU A 146 -29.55 7.69 3.34
C GLU A 146 -30.11 7.61 4.76
N ILE A 147 -29.85 8.64 5.57
CA ILE A 147 -30.55 8.80 6.83
C ILE A 147 -31.91 9.34 6.42
N ASP A 148 -32.97 8.56 6.59
CA ASP A 148 -34.33 9.08 6.47
C ASP A 148 -34.46 10.24 7.46
N GLU A 149 -34.64 11.47 6.96
CA GLU A 149 -34.82 12.69 7.76
C GLU A 149 -36.14 12.70 8.54
#